data_AF-A0AA38PA55-F1
#
_entry.id   AF-A0AA38PA55-F1
#
_cell.length_a   1.000
_cell.length_b   1.000
_cell.length_c   1.000
_cell.angle_alpha   90.00
_cell.angle_beta   90.00
_cell.angle_gamma   90.00
#
_symmetry.space_group_name_H-M   'P 1'
#
loop_
_entity.id
_entity.type
_entity.pdbx_description
1 polymer ?
#
loop_
_entity_poly.entity_id
_entity_poly.type
_entity_poly.pdbx_seq_one_letter_code
_entity_poly.pdbx_strand_id
1 'polypeptide(L)'
;MPSKTLAYASSGTTTSLNTGLPRNKINEYTNVQFHDSQGVALQFAHHALFGRARKAKDRIHWSFPSNKDERVESLMTWITTVSYSLGTYGLHRFLQSRERGALIANADYQIPGGKNEPAFDWLTFDQLQETRDKIMQESAAFYDPAAQTIVFVFLPSKSGNSVAMWRRKINVPNNMRLMLQGEIALAMAALRREEDYVVHVDESSLPSRTEYPGAYPMIIEETGKPKKKRKWWHFFRGDW
;
A
#
# COMPACT_ATOMS: atom_id res chain seq x y z
N MET A 1 -46.62 18.46 38.54
CA MET A 1 -45.73 17.60 39.36
C MET A 1 -45.41 16.34 38.56
N PRO A 2 -44.17 16.13 38.11
CA PRO A 2 -43.80 14.92 37.37
C PRO A 2 -43.73 13.70 38.29
N SER A 3 -44.11 12.54 37.76
CA SER A 3 -44.34 11.30 38.52
C SER A 3 -43.03 10.66 39.02
N LYS A 4 -43.03 10.19 40.28
CA LYS A 4 -41.85 9.62 40.99
C LYS A 4 -41.21 8.42 40.27
N THR A 5 -41.95 7.74 39.41
CA THR A 5 -41.48 6.57 38.65
C THR A 5 -40.53 6.94 37.50
N LEU A 6 -40.66 8.14 36.93
CA LEU A 6 -39.83 8.59 35.80
C LEU A 6 -38.45 9.09 36.27
N ALA A 7 -38.38 9.61 37.51
CA ALA A 7 -37.12 10.01 38.13
C ALA A 7 -36.20 8.82 38.47
N TYR A 8 -36.76 7.64 38.77
CA TYR A 8 -35.94 6.47 39.08
C TYR A 8 -35.26 5.85 37.86
N ALA A 9 -35.84 5.98 36.67
CA ALA A 9 -35.27 5.45 35.42
C ALA A 9 -34.12 6.29 34.85
N SER A 10 -33.92 7.52 35.34
CA SER A 10 -32.83 8.42 34.92
C SER A 10 -31.58 8.31 35.82
N SER A 11 -31.68 7.60 36.93
CA SER A 11 -30.60 7.44 37.93
C SER A 11 -29.48 6.46 37.52
N GLY A 12 -29.53 5.91 36.30
CA GLY A 12 -28.59 4.88 35.82
C GLY A 12 -27.69 5.26 34.64
N THR A 13 -27.79 6.48 34.11
CA THR A 13 -27.14 6.84 32.83
C THR A 13 -26.01 7.86 32.94
N THR A 14 -25.40 8.01 34.13
CA THR A 14 -24.19 8.83 34.29
C THR A 14 -22.94 7.96 34.38
N THR A 15 -22.75 7.05 33.43
CA THR A 15 -21.40 6.59 33.08
C THR A 15 -20.80 7.70 32.24
N SER A 16 -19.96 8.52 32.88
CA SER A 16 -19.10 9.47 32.19
C SER A 16 -18.44 8.77 31.01
N LEU A 17 -18.73 9.22 29.79
CA LEU A 17 -17.93 8.91 28.61
C LEU A 17 -16.55 9.47 28.88
N ASN A 18 -15.70 8.66 29.51
CA ASN A 18 -14.27 8.85 29.47
C ASN A 18 -13.92 8.77 27.99
N THR A 19 -13.73 9.92 27.36
CA THR A 19 -13.01 10.10 26.11
C THR A 19 -11.53 9.78 26.33
N GLY A 20 -11.27 8.58 26.83
CA GLY A 20 -9.97 7.95 26.76
C GLY A 20 -9.70 7.65 25.29
N LEU A 21 -8.46 7.93 24.88
CA LEU A 21 -7.88 7.58 23.58
C LEU A 21 -8.46 6.27 23.03
N PRO A 22 -8.77 6.18 21.72
CA PRO A 22 -9.42 5.03 21.14
C PRO A 22 -8.67 3.77 21.55
N ARG A 23 -9.34 2.93 22.35
CA ARG A 23 -8.81 1.65 22.80
C ARG A 23 -8.37 0.88 21.56
N ASN A 24 -7.06 0.71 21.40
CA ASN A 24 -6.48 -0.01 20.27
C ASN A 24 -6.92 -1.47 20.34
N LYS A 25 -8.08 -1.79 19.75
CA LYS A 25 -8.61 -3.15 19.58
C LYS A 25 -7.60 -4.09 18.89
N ILE A 26 -6.56 -3.53 18.24
CA ILE A 26 -5.44 -4.23 17.63
C ILE A 26 -4.72 -5.15 18.64
N ASN A 27 -4.40 -4.63 19.83
CA ASN A 27 -3.59 -5.36 20.81
C ASN A 27 -4.37 -6.43 21.59
N GLU A 28 -5.70 -6.42 21.52
CA GLU A 28 -6.53 -7.40 22.25
C GLU A 28 -6.50 -8.79 21.58
N TYR A 29 -6.10 -8.88 20.30
CA TYR A 29 -6.15 -10.12 19.53
C TYR A 29 -4.81 -10.58 18.96
N THR A 30 -3.82 -9.67 18.89
CA THR A 30 -2.47 -10.03 18.47
C THR A 30 -1.50 -9.75 19.63
N ASN A 31 -0.85 -10.80 20.14
CA ASN A 31 0.23 -10.68 21.14
C ASN A 31 1.50 -9.98 20.60
N VAL A 32 1.43 -9.43 19.38
CA VAL A 32 2.52 -8.73 18.70
C VAL A 32 2.08 -7.28 18.52
N GLN A 33 2.86 -6.36 19.08
CA GLN A 33 2.68 -4.93 18.87
C GLN A 33 3.56 -4.50 17.70
N PHE A 34 2.98 -3.82 16.72
CA PHE A 34 3.74 -3.22 15.61
C PHE A 34 4.04 -1.77 15.91
N HIS A 35 5.25 -1.34 15.56
CA HIS A 35 5.69 0.04 15.71
C HIS A 35 5.50 0.81 14.40
N ASP A 36 4.90 2.00 14.49
CA ASP A 36 4.84 2.99 13.42
C ASP A 36 5.91 4.06 13.72
N SER A 37 6.84 4.26 12.79
CA SER A 37 7.92 5.24 12.96
C SER A 37 7.47 6.67 12.71
N GLN A 38 6.20 6.88 12.31
CA GLN A 38 5.65 8.17 11.91
C GLN A 38 6.47 8.81 10.77
N GLY A 39 6.95 7.97 9.84
CA GLY A 39 7.75 8.37 8.69
C GLY A 39 9.24 8.59 8.99
N VAL A 40 9.69 8.47 10.23
CA VAL A 40 11.12 8.61 10.59
C VAL A 40 11.98 7.58 9.85
N ALA A 41 11.49 6.34 9.71
CA ALA A 41 12.20 5.28 8.98
C ALA A 41 12.38 5.59 7.48
N LEU A 42 11.57 6.50 6.92
CA LEU A 42 11.60 6.89 5.51
C LEU A 42 12.54 8.07 5.23
N GLN A 43 12.90 8.86 6.25
CA GLN A 43 13.60 10.14 6.07
C GLN A 43 14.91 9.98 5.29
N PHE A 44 15.72 8.98 5.63
CA PHE A 44 17.00 8.74 4.96
C PHE A 44 16.84 8.40 3.47
N ALA A 45 15.74 7.72 3.12
CA ALA A 45 15.42 7.31 1.75
C ALA A 45 14.43 8.27 1.06
N HIS A 46 14.11 9.42 1.64
CA HIS A 46 13.07 10.30 1.15
C HIS A 46 13.33 10.74 -0.31
N HIS A 47 14.58 11.09 -0.63
CA HIS A 47 14.97 11.44 -2.00
C HIS A 47 14.87 10.25 -2.96
N ALA A 48 15.23 9.05 -2.51
CA ALA A 48 15.10 7.83 -3.31
C ALA A 48 13.65 7.44 -3.56
N LEU A 49 12.73 7.68 -2.61
CA LEU A 49 11.33 7.26 -2.67
C LEU A 49 10.41 8.30 -3.31
N PHE A 50 10.62 9.59 -3.03
CA PHE A 50 9.70 10.68 -3.41
C PHE A 50 10.39 11.79 -4.23
N GLY A 51 11.71 11.70 -4.43
CA GLY A 51 12.46 12.69 -5.19
C GLY A 51 12.07 12.74 -6.67
N ARG A 52 12.10 13.95 -7.23
CA ARG A 52 11.77 14.20 -8.65
C ARG A 52 12.99 14.50 -9.52
N ALA A 53 14.18 14.62 -8.92
CA ALA A 53 15.41 14.92 -9.66
C ALA A 53 15.83 13.79 -10.62
N ARG A 54 15.43 12.54 -10.32
CA ARG A 54 15.67 11.36 -11.15
C ARG A 54 14.39 10.55 -11.27
N LYS A 55 14.23 9.85 -12.40
CA LYS A 55 13.06 9.01 -12.68
C LYS A 55 12.97 7.90 -11.64
N ALA A 56 11.75 7.51 -11.25
CA ALA A 56 11.51 6.45 -10.26
C ALA A 56 12.30 5.16 -10.54
N LYS A 57 12.35 4.71 -11.80
CA LYS A 57 13.11 3.52 -12.20
C LYS A 57 14.62 3.57 -11.95
N ASP A 58 15.19 4.78 -11.88
CA ASP A 58 16.62 5.02 -11.67
C ASP A 58 16.97 5.17 -10.17
N ARG A 59 15.95 5.15 -9.29
CA ARG A 59 16.10 5.32 -7.84
C ARG A 59 15.44 4.20 -7.03
N ILE A 60 14.43 3.53 -7.56
CA ILE A 60 13.78 2.38 -6.95
C ILE A 60 14.08 1.15 -7.81
N HIS A 61 14.87 0.25 -7.25
CA HIS A 61 15.34 -0.93 -7.97
C HIS A 61 14.68 -2.19 -7.41
N TRP A 62 14.00 -2.90 -8.30
CA TRP A 62 13.30 -4.14 -8.01
C TRP A 62 14.14 -5.37 -8.33
N SER A 63 13.65 -6.55 -7.96
CA SER A 63 14.19 -7.86 -8.39
C SER A 63 15.55 -8.24 -7.81
N PHE A 64 15.94 -7.68 -6.66
CA PHE A 64 17.06 -8.21 -5.90
C PHE A 64 16.67 -9.50 -5.16
N PRO A 65 17.55 -10.50 -5.09
CA PRO A 65 17.36 -11.63 -4.19
C PRO A 65 17.39 -11.16 -2.72
N SER A 66 16.40 -11.57 -1.92
CA SER A 66 16.25 -11.11 -0.53
C SER A 66 17.25 -11.74 0.45
N ASN A 67 18.00 -12.76 0.04
CA ASN A 67 18.99 -13.50 0.85
C ASN A 67 20.44 -13.05 0.60
N LYS A 68 20.64 -11.90 -0.03
CA LYS A 68 21.99 -11.34 -0.27
C LYS A 68 22.42 -10.31 0.77
N ASP A 69 21.46 -9.75 1.50
CA ASP A 69 21.72 -8.81 2.59
C ASP A 69 21.03 -9.32 3.86
N GLU A 70 21.81 -9.51 4.93
CA GLU A 70 21.34 -10.09 6.19
C GLU A 70 20.19 -9.30 6.81
N ARG A 71 20.18 -7.98 6.66
CA ARG A 71 19.12 -7.12 7.21
C ARG A 71 17.79 -7.38 6.53
N VAL A 72 17.83 -7.51 5.20
CA VAL A 72 16.65 -7.81 4.38
C VAL A 72 16.17 -9.23 4.64
N GLU A 73 17.08 -10.20 4.70
CA GLU A 73 16.76 -11.59 4.98
C GLU A 73 16.11 -11.77 6.35
N SER A 74 16.71 -11.16 7.38
CA SER A 74 16.19 -11.16 8.76
C SER A 74 14.79 -10.55 8.81
N LEU A 75 14.59 -9.37 8.20
CA LEU A 75 13.28 -8.71 8.16
C LEU A 75 12.24 -9.53 7.40
N MET A 76 12.59 -10.12 6.26
CA MET A 76 11.69 -10.98 5.49
C MET A 76 11.30 -12.25 6.26
N THR A 77 12.24 -12.83 6.99
CA THR A 77 12.00 -13.99 7.87
C THR A 77 11.06 -13.59 8.99
N TRP A 78 11.31 -12.46 9.64
CA TRP A 78 10.45 -11.93 10.69
C TRP A 78 9.02 -11.69 10.19
N ILE A 79 8.87 -11.03 9.04
CA ILE A 79 7.56 -10.80 8.38
C ILE A 79 6.82 -12.12 8.13
N THR A 80 7.55 -13.18 7.76
CA THR A 80 6.97 -14.51 7.55
C THR A 80 6.46 -15.09 8.86
N THR A 81 7.26 -15.01 9.93
CA THR A 81 6.92 -15.50 11.28
C THR A 81 5.69 -14.81 11.85
N VAL A 82 5.54 -13.50 11.66
CA VAL A 82 4.40 -12.72 12.22
C VAL A 82 3.30 -12.43 11.20
N SER A 83 3.30 -13.12 10.05
CA SER A 83 2.41 -12.83 8.91
C SER A 83 0.92 -12.74 9.29
N TYR A 84 0.45 -13.60 10.20
CA TYR A 84 -0.92 -13.54 10.72
C TYR A 84 -1.24 -12.19 11.38
N SER A 85 -0.40 -11.75 12.32
CA SER A 85 -0.58 -10.49 13.05
C SER A 85 -0.39 -9.30 12.12
N LEU A 86 0.56 -9.40 11.17
CA LEU A 86 0.86 -8.32 10.22
C LEU A 86 -0.26 -8.11 9.19
N GLY A 87 -0.89 -9.19 8.73
CA GLY A 87 -2.09 -9.12 7.88
C GLY A 87 -3.29 -8.50 8.62
N THR A 88 -3.43 -8.82 9.91
CA THR A 88 -4.44 -8.18 10.78
C THR A 88 -4.16 -6.69 10.97
N TYR A 89 -2.90 -6.34 11.21
CA TYR A 89 -2.47 -4.95 11.37
C TYR A 89 -2.74 -4.13 10.10
N GLY A 90 -2.42 -4.65 8.91
CA GLY A 90 -2.72 -3.98 7.65
C GLY A 90 -4.20 -3.76 7.40
N LEU A 91 -5.07 -4.73 7.73
CA LEU A 91 -6.52 -4.56 7.68
C LEU A 91 -6.97 -3.40 8.59
N HIS A 92 -6.44 -3.31 9.81
CA HIS A 92 -6.76 -2.21 10.72
C HIS A 92 -6.31 -0.86 10.16
N ARG A 93 -5.11 -0.77 9.58
CA ARG A 93 -4.64 0.47 8.95
C ARG A 93 -5.53 0.90 7.79
N PHE A 94 -5.98 -0.04 6.96
CA PHE A 94 -6.97 0.22 5.93
C PHE A 94 -8.30 0.77 6.49
N LEU A 95 -8.85 0.14 7.54
CA LEU A 95 -10.09 0.59 8.17
C LEU A 95 -9.94 1.98 8.83
N GLN A 96 -8.75 2.30 9.33
CA GLN A 96 -8.42 3.60 9.91
C GLN A 96 -8.26 4.69 8.84
N SER A 97 -7.51 4.43 7.77
CA SER A 97 -7.30 5.40 6.70
C SER A 97 -8.49 5.53 5.75
N ARG A 98 -9.39 4.53 5.74
CA ARG A 98 -10.50 4.40 4.78
C ARG A 98 -10.06 4.48 3.32
N GLU A 99 -8.82 4.06 3.07
CA GLU A 99 -8.16 4.20 1.77
C GLU A 99 -7.17 3.04 1.57
N ARG A 100 -7.03 2.57 0.33
CA ARG A 100 -6.04 1.57 -0.05
C ARG A 100 -4.64 2.06 0.27
N GLY A 101 -3.74 1.14 0.58
CA GLY A 101 -2.39 1.48 0.95
C GLY A 101 -1.47 0.27 1.08
N ALA A 102 -0.32 0.50 1.68
CA ALA A 102 0.63 -0.56 1.98
C ALA A 102 1.41 -0.23 3.23
N LEU A 103 1.86 -1.26 3.93
CA LEU A 103 2.89 -1.12 4.94
C LEU A 103 4.25 -0.97 4.23
N ILE A 104 5.11 -0.11 4.75
CA ILE A 104 6.48 0.05 4.29
C ILE A 104 7.45 -0.06 5.46
N ALA A 105 8.54 -0.81 5.27
CA ALA A 105 9.57 -1.01 6.28
C ALA A 105 10.96 -0.78 5.68
N ASN A 106 11.79 -0.05 6.42
CA ASN A 106 13.20 0.14 6.11
C ASN A 106 14.02 -0.95 6.79
N ALA A 107 14.68 -1.81 6.02
CA ALA A 107 15.52 -2.89 6.54
C ALA A 107 16.75 -2.38 7.32
N ASP A 108 17.17 -1.13 7.12
CA ASP A 108 18.31 -0.52 7.81
C ASP A 108 17.90 0.32 9.03
N TYR A 109 16.60 0.50 9.26
CA TYR A 109 16.12 1.30 10.37
C TYR A 109 15.99 0.46 11.64
N GLN A 110 16.51 1.00 12.74
CA GLN A 110 16.35 0.46 14.08
C GLN A 110 15.67 1.49 14.96
N ILE A 111 14.70 1.06 15.76
CA ILE A 111 13.99 1.93 16.69
C ILE A 111 14.97 2.35 17.81
N PRO A 112 15.16 3.66 18.06
CA PRO A 112 16.03 4.12 19.14
C PRO A 112 15.61 3.56 20.50
N GLY A 113 16.53 2.87 21.17
CA GLY A 113 16.28 2.26 22.49
C GLY A 113 15.36 1.01 22.46
N GLY A 114 15.00 0.53 21.28
CA GLY A 114 14.13 -0.65 21.10
C GLY A 114 14.88 -1.98 21.16
N LYS A 115 14.13 -3.06 21.41
CA LYS A 115 14.49 -4.40 20.89
C LYS A 115 14.53 -4.27 19.37
N ASN A 116 15.40 -4.99 18.66
CA ASN A 116 15.60 -4.94 17.20
C ASN A 116 14.34 -5.31 16.37
N GLU A 117 13.22 -4.66 16.62
CA GLU A 117 11.93 -4.86 15.99
C GLU A 117 11.77 -3.83 14.86
N PRO A 118 11.30 -4.26 13.69
CA PRO A 118 11.10 -3.37 12.57
C PRO A 118 9.92 -2.42 12.80
N ALA A 119 10.01 -1.24 12.21
CA ALA A 119 8.88 -0.33 12.10
C ALA A 119 8.16 -0.50 10.76
N PHE A 120 6.82 -0.42 10.78
CA PHE A 120 5.97 -0.46 9.60
C PHE A 120 5.09 0.79 9.55
N ASP A 121 5.41 1.69 8.64
CA ASP A 121 4.60 2.86 8.37
C ASP A 121 3.51 2.48 7.34
N TRP A 122 2.30 3.03 7.47
CA TRP A 122 1.26 2.86 6.46
C TRP A 122 1.27 4.03 5.49
N LEU A 123 1.47 3.73 4.20
CA LEU A 123 1.34 4.70 3.12
C LEU A 123 0.04 4.44 2.35
N THR A 124 -0.80 5.47 2.26
CA THR A 124 -2.02 5.47 1.44
C THR A 124 -1.67 5.49 -0.05
N PHE A 125 -2.65 5.18 -0.90
CA PHE A 125 -2.49 5.22 -2.35
C PHE A 125 -1.96 6.58 -2.83
N ASP A 126 -2.47 7.70 -2.31
CA ASP A 126 -2.04 9.03 -2.73
C ASP A 126 -0.55 9.26 -2.42
N GLN A 127 -0.09 8.85 -1.23
CA GLN A 127 1.34 8.91 -0.86
C GLN A 127 2.19 7.97 -1.73
N LEU A 128 1.69 6.77 -2.03
CA LEU A 128 2.37 5.83 -2.92
C LEU A 128 2.43 6.35 -4.37
N GLN A 129 1.44 7.12 -4.81
CA GLN A 129 1.41 7.75 -6.13
C GLN A 129 2.53 8.79 -6.29
N GLU A 130 2.90 9.48 -5.21
CA GLU A 130 4.02 10.42 -5.20
C GLU A 130 5.36 9.75 -5.50
N THR A 131 5.47 8.44 -5.27
CA THR A 131 6.71 7.70 -5.57
C THR A 131 7.01 7.62 -7.06
N ARG A 132 6.01 7.83 -7.93
CA ARG A 132 6.10 7.67 -9.40
C ARG A 132 6.56 6.28 -9.87
N ASP A 133 6.68 5.32 -8.94
CA ASP A 133 7.00 3.95 -9.25
C ASP A 133 5.73 3.18 -9.60
N LYS A 134 5.73 2.58 -10.80
CA LYS A 134 4.60 1.84 -11.32
C LYS A 134 4.23 0.65 -10.43
N ILE A 135 5.22 -0.09 -9.94
CA ILE A 135 4.98 -1.32 -9.19
C ILE A 135 4.38 -0.99 -7.81
N MET A 136 4.87 0.03 -7.13
CA MET A 136 4.30 0.47 -5.84
C MET A 136 2.84 0.88 -6.00
N GLN A 137 2.56 1.70 -7.02
CA GLN A 137 1.23 2.22 -7.27
C GLN A 137 0.24 1.14 -7.68
N GLU A 138 0.57 0.30 -8.66
CA GLU A 138 -0.31 -0.79 -9.11
C GLU A 138 -0.58 -1.80 -7.98
N SER A 139 0.42 -2.05 -7.13
CA SER A 139 0.25 -2.96 -5.99
C SER A 139 -0.78 -2.46 -4.98
N ALA A 140 -0.87 -1.14 -4.78
CA ALA A 140 -1.86 -0.54 -3.89
C ALA A 140 -3.19 -0.22 -4.58
N ALA A 141 -3.18 0.09 -5.88
CA ALA A 141 -4.38 0.40 -6.64
C ALA A 141 -5.33 -0.80 -6.78
N PHE A 142 -4.79 -2.00 -7.02
CA PHE A 142 -5.60 -3.12 -7.56
C PHE A 142 -5.68 -4.37 -6.67
N TYR A 143 -5.26 -4.31 -5.40
CA TYR A 143 -5.44 -5.42 -4.46
C TYR A 143 -6.77 -5.33 -3.69
N ASP A 144 -7.25 -6.42 -3.09
CA ASP A 144 -8.38 -6.37 -2.16
C ASP A 144 -7.86 -6.12 -0.73
N PRO A 145 -8.06 -4.93 -0.14
CA PRO A 145 -7.59 -4.62 1.21
C PRO A 145 -8.32 -5.39 2.32
N ALA A 146 -9.47 -6.01 2.01
CA ALA A 146 -10.14 -6.91 2.94
C ALA A 146 -9.54 -8.33 2.96
N ALA A 147 -8.82 -8.72 1.91
CA ALA A 147 -8.24 -10.06 1.77
C ALA A 147 -6.73 -10.07 1.92
N GLN A 148 -6.04 -8.99 1.57
CA GLN A 148 -4.59 -8.92 1.53
C GLN A 148 -4.08 -7.62 2.15
N THR A 149 -2.87 -7.68 2.70
CA THR A 149 -2.06 -6.54 3.09
C THR A 149 -0.79 -6.55 2.23
N ILE A 150 -0.48 -5.43 1.62
CA ILE A 150 0.78 -5.25 0.89
C ILE A 150 1.84 -4.74 1.86
N VAL A 151 3.01 -5.37 1.82
CA VAL A 151 4.18 -4.95 2.59
C VAL A 151 5.33 -4.70 1.62
N PHE A 152 5.83 -3.47 1.61
CA PHE A 152 7.06 -3.08 0.96
C PHE A 152 8.19 -3.12 1.97
N VAL A 153 9.28 -3.78 1.61
CA VAL A 153 10.54 -3.73 2.34
C VAL A 153 11.53 -3.04 1.43
N PHE A 154 12.28 -2.09 1.97
CA PHE A 154 13.33 -1.44 1.21
C PHE A 154 14.64 -1.39 1.98
N LEU A 155 15.73 -1.32 1.23
CA LEU A 155 17.07 -1.10 1.75
C LEU A 155 17.67 0.10 1.03
N PRO A 156 17.92 1.23 1.73
CA PRO A 156 18.56 2.37 1.11
C PRO A 156 20.03 2.11 0.79
N SER A 157 20.50 2.70 -0.30
CA SER A 157 21.93 2.81 -0.56
C SER A 157 22.60 3.75 0.44
N LYS A 158 23.91 3.65 0.59
CA LYS A 158 24.69 4.48 1.55
C LYS A 158 24.51 5.99 1.34
N SER A 159 24.15 6.42 0.13
CA SER A 159 23.92 7.83 -0.18
C SER A 159 22.46 8.28 0.02
N GLY A 160 21.54 7.37 0.33
CA GLY A 160 20.10 7.66 0.45
C GLY A 160 19.41 8.01 -0.88
N ASN A 161 20.13 7.92 -1.99
CA ASN A 161 19.65 8.33 -3.30
C ASN A 161 18.92 7.21 -4.05
N SER A 162 19.17 5.95 -3.70
CA SER A 162 18.47 4.81 -4.31
C SER A 162 18.08 3.80 -3.25
N VAL A 163 17.12 2.95 -3.57
CA VAL A 163 16.67 1.85 -2.72
C VAL A 163 16.60 0.57 -3.55
N ALA A 164 16.99 -0.55 -2.93
CA ALA A 164 16.51 -1.85 -3.34
C ALA A 164 15.14 -2.09 -2.69
N MET A 165 14.17 -2.61 -3.44
CA MET A 165 12.78 -2.73 -3.01
C MET A 165 12.25 -4.15 -3.24
N TRP A 166 11.48 -4.63 -2.27
CA TRP A 166 10.79 -5.91 -2.28
C TRP A 166 9.32 -5.73 -1.91
N ARG A 167 8.49 -6.65 -2.41
CA ARG A 167 7.04 -6.68 -2.14
C ARG A 167 6.62 -8.04 -1.61
N ARG A 168 5.83 -8.03 -0.54
CA ARG A 168 5.10 -9.20 -0.03
C ARG A 168 3.61 -8.92 0.00
N LYS A 169 2.83 -9.93 -0.34
CA LYS A 169 1.37 -9.96 -0.13
C LYS A 169 1.10 -10.89 1.03
N ILE A 170 0.46 -10.38 2.06
CA ILE A 170 0.13 -11.13 3.28
C ILE A 170 -1.38 -11.27 3.33
N ASN A 171 -1.87 -12.49 3.55
CA ASN A 171 -3.30 -12.72 3.66
C ASN A 171 -3.82 -12.16 4.98
N VAL A 172 -4.96 -11.48 4.93
CA VAL A 172 -5.71 -11.09 6.12
C VAL A 172 -6.37 -12.35 6.70
N PRO A 173 -6.20 -12.66 8.00
CA PRO A 173 -6.80 -13.85 8.59
C PRO A 173 -8.33 -13.87 8.47
N ASN A 174 -8.89 -15.03 8.11
CA ASN A 174 -10.34 -15.18 7.88
C ASN A 174 -11.19 -14.82 9.09
N ASN A 175 -10.75 -15.17 10.31
CA ASN A 175 -11.47 -14.83 11.54
C ASN A 175 -11.56 -13.31 11.73
N MET A 176 -10.52 -12.56 11.36
CA MET A 176 -10.56 -11.09 11.42
C MET A 176 -11.49 -10.50 10.36
N ARG A 177 -11.55 -11.09 9.16
CA ARG A 177 -12.48 -10.70 8.10
C ARG A 177 -13.94 -10.90 8.50
N LEU A 178 -14.24 -12.02 9.18
CA LEU A 178 -15.57 -12.31 9.70
C LEU A 178 -15.93 -11.38 10.87
N MET A 179 -15.00 -11.15 11.79
CA MET A 179 -15.23 -10.31 12.96
C MET A 179 -15.52 -8.85 12.59
N LEU A 180 -14.81 -8.31 11.60
CA LEU A 180 -14.91 -6.91 11.17
C LEU A 180 -15.73 -6.76 9.89
N GLN A 181 -16.59 -7.73 9.56
CA GLN A 181 -17.31 -7.77 8.28
C GLN A 181 -18.12 -6.49 8.02
N GLY A 182 -18.76 -5.95 9.05
CA GLY A 182 -19.53 -4.71 8.95
C GLY A 182 -18.66 -3.49 8.64
N GLU A 183 -17.56 -3.31 9.38
CA GLU A 183 -16.62 -2.21 9.13
C GLU A 183 -15.95 -2.32 7.76
N ILE A 184 -15.60 -3.54 7.35
CA ILE A 184 -15.03 -3.84 6.04
C ILE A 184 -16.01 -3.45 4.94
N ALA A 185 -17.28 -3.88 5.03
CA ALA A 185 -18.29 -3.56 4.02
C ALA A 185 -18.46 -2.04 3.87
N LEU A 186 -18.53 -1.31 4.98
CA LEU A 186 -18.61 0.16 4.96
C LEU A 186 -17.35 0.82 4.39
N ALA A 187 -16.16 0.33 4.73
CA ALA A 187 -14.90 0.87 4.20
C ALA A 187 -14.76 0.61 2.70
N MET A 188 -15.06 -0.61 2.24
CA MET A 188 -15.02 -0.99 0.84
C MET A 188 -16.00 -0.17 -0.01
N ALA A 189 -17.21 0.07 0.51
CA ALA A 189 -18.21 0.89 -0.16
C ALA A 189 -17.84 2.38 -0.24
N ALA A 190 -16.99 2.86 0.68
CA ALA A 190 -16.52 4.23 0.71
C ALA A 190 -15.27 4.48 -0.17
N LEU A 191 -14.67 3.43 -0.74
CA LEU A 191 -13.53 3.59 -1.61
C LEU A 191 -13.91 4.33 -2.90
N ARG A 192 -12.97 5.15 -3.38
CA ARG A 192 -13.03 5.72 -4.72
C ARG A 192 -13.18 4.59 -5.76
N ARG A 193 -13.75 4.93 -6.92
CA ARG A 193 -13.97 3.93 -7.97
C ARG A 193 -12.64 3.46 -8.52
N GLU A 194 -12.62 2.26 -9.11
CA GLU A 194 -11.39 1.66 -9.60
C GLU A 194 -10.71 2.54 -10.66
N GLU A 195 -11.49 3.21 -11.51
CA GLU A 195 -10.98 4.17 -12.50
C GLU A 195 -10.30 5.41 -11.91
N ASP A 196 -10.58 5.74 -10.64
CA ASP A 196 -10.02 6.92 -9.96
C ASP A 196 -8.61 6.63 -9.38
N TYR A 197 -8.17 5.35 -9.34
CA TYR A 197 -6.79 4.97 -8.97
C TYR A 197 -5.83 5.08 -10.15
N VAL A 198 -5.54 6.31 -10.57
CA VAL A 198 -4.65 6.59 -11.72
C VAL A 198 -3.19 6.33 -11.35
N VAL A 199 -2.47 5.58 -12.18
CA VAL A 199 -1.03 5.33 -12.01
C VAL A 199 -0.23 6.43 -12.73
N HIS A 200 0.62 7.12 -11.98
CA HIS A 200 1.49 8.19 -12.44
C HIS A 200 2.95 7.72 -12.54
N VAL A 201 3.52 7.69 -13.75
CA VAL A 201 4.92 7.29 -13.97
C VAL A 201 5.69 8.42 -14.66
N ASP A 202 7.00 8.52 -14.40
CA ASP A 202 7.87 9.54 -15.00
C ASP A 202 8.19 9.31 -16.50
N GLU A 203 7.78 8.17 -17.06
CA GLU A 203 8.00 7.86 -18.46
C GLU A 203 6.88 8.41 -19.33
N SER A 204 7.23 9.28 -20.28
CA SER A 204 6.36 9.65 -21.38
C SER A 204 6.04 8.37 -22.16
N SER A 205 4.81 7.86 -22.04
CA SER A 205 4.31 6.88 -22.98
C SER A 205 4.22 7.57 -24.35
N LEU A 206 5.24 7.40 -25.19
CA LEU A 206 5.21 7.38 -26.67
C LEU A 206 6.66 7.41 -27.20
N PRO A 207 7.09 6.47 -28.06
CA PRO A 207 8.06 6.84 -29.07
C PRO A 207 7.39 7.88 -29.99
N SER A 208 7.86 9.12 -29.96
CA SER A 208 7.53 10.09 -31.00
C SER A 208 7.87 9.46 -32.34
N ARG A 209 6.85 9.17 -33.17
CA ARG A 209 7.04 8.78 -34.58
C ARG A 209 7.33 10.02 -35.45
N THR A 210 8.19 10.90 -34.97
CA THR A 210 8.61 12.10 -35.68
C THR A 210 9.91 12.55 -35.04
N GLU A 211 11.02 12.21 -35.69
CA GLU A 211 12.27 12.99 -35.77
C GLU A 211 13.41 12.09 -36.25
N TYR A 212 13.36 11.72 -37.53
CA TYR A 212 14.57 11.63 -38.35
C TYR A 212 14.30 12.49 -39.61
N PRO A 213 14.69 13.77 -39.62
CA PRO A 213 14.71 14.54 -40.86
C PRO A 213 15.96 14.14 -41.63
N GLY A 214 15.89 13.12 -42.49
CA GLY A 214 17.05 12.73 -43.29
C GLY A 214 17.02 11.42 -44.06
N ALA A 215 15.87 10.80 -44.31
CA ALA A 215 15.79 9.62 -45.18
C ALA A 215 15.06 9.97 -46.50
N TYR A 216 15.81 9.88 -47.60
CA TYR A 216 15.40 10.14 -48.99
C TYR A 216 14.09 9.44 -49.40
N PRO A 217 13.33 9.98 -50.37
CA PRO A 217 12.09 9.37 -50.82
C PRO A 217 12.38 8.12 -51.66
N MET A 218 12.17 6.94 -51.07
CA MET A 218 11.93 5.74 -51.87
C MET A 218 10.45 5.71 -52.25
N ILE A 219 10.18 6.02 -53.51
CA ILE A 219 8.94 5.66 -54.20
C ILE A 219 8.90 4.13 -54.25
N ILE A 220 7.93 3.53 -53.58
CA ILE A 220 7.51 2.15 -53.87
C ILE A 220 5.99 2.16 -53.96
N GLU A 221 5.52 1.74 -55.12
CA GLU A 221 4.13 1.66 -55.57
C GLU A 221 3.17 0.99 -54.59
N GLU A 222 1.96 1.53 -54.57
CA GLU A 222 0.78 0.96 -53.95
C GLU A 222 0.47 -0.44 -54.50
N THR A 223 0.40 -1.45 -53.63
CA THR A 223 -0.54 -2.55 -53.84
C THR A 223 -1.25 -2.88 -52.53
N GLY A 224 -2.58 -2.80 -52.58
CA GLY A 224 -3.45 -2.75 -51.43
C GLY A 224 -3.72 -4.07 -50.72
N LYS A 225 -4.31 -3.94 -49.52
CA LYS A 225 -5.39 -4.77 -48.96
C LYS A 225 -5.83 -4.18 -47.59
N PRO A 226 -7.14 -3.97 -47.33
CA PRO A 226 -7.58 -3.32 -46.11
C PRO A 226 -7.91 -4.28 -44.95
N LYS A 227 -7.55 -3.82 -43.74
CA LYS A 227 -8.18 -3.98 -42.41
C LYS A 227 -8.22 -5.37 -41.73
N LYS A 228 -7.77 -5.37 -40.47
CA LYS A 228 -8.64 -5.67 -39.31
C LYS A 228 -8.11 -5.05 -38.01
N LYS A 229 -8.87 -4.09 -37.46
CA LYS A 229 -8.72 -3.57 -36.10
C LYS A 229 -9.09 -4.70 -35.12
N ARG A 230 -8.16 -5.15 -34.28
CA ARG A 230 -8.50 -6.02 -33.14
C ARG A 230 -8.96 -5.13 -31.99
N LYS A 231 -10.26 -5.19 -31.70
CA LYS A 231 -10.87 -4.69 -30.47
C LYS A 231 -10.33 -5.55 -29.31
N TRP A 232 -9.58 -4.93 -28.41
CA TRP A 232 -9.35 -5.43 -27.06
C TRP A 232 -10.51 -4.89 -26.21
N TRP A 233 -11.15 -5.75 -25.40
CA TRP A 233 -12.16 -5.55 -24.33
C TRP A 233 -13.32 -6.55 -24.51
N HIS A 234 -13.38 -7.55 -23.61
CA HIS A 234 -14.56 -8.23 -23.05
C HIS A 234 -14.14 -9.58 -22.46
N PHE A 235 -14.09 -9.69 -21.13
CA PHE A 235 -14.12 -10.90 -20.29
C PHE A 235 -13.93 -10.38 -18.84
N PHE A 236 -14.84 -10.42 -17.87
CA PHE A 236 -16.04 -11.23 -17.62
C PHE A 236 -17.08 -10.42 -16.83
N ARG A 237 -18.34 -10.45 -17.26
CA ARG A 237 -19.50 -10.60 -16.36
C ARG A 237 -19.97 -12.04 -16.52
N GLY A 238 -20.25 -12.69 -15.42
CA GLY A 238 -20.81 -14.04 -15.40
C GLY A 238 -21.20 -14.36 -13.97
N ASP A 239 -22.46 -14.09 -13.66
CA ASP A 239 -23.17 -14.54 -12.46
C ASP A 239 -23.00 -16.05 -12.27
N TRP A 240 -22.77 -16.48 -11.03
CA TRP A 240 -23.39 -17.61 -10.32
C TRP A 240 -23.01 -17.50 -8.83
#